data_AF-A0A497H1K2-F1
#
_entry.id   AF-A0A497H1K2-F1
#
_cell.length_a   1.000
_cell.length_b   1.000
_cell.length_c   1.000
_cell.angle_alpha   90.00
_cell.angle_beta   90.00
_cell.angle_gamma   90.00
#
_symmetry.space_group_name_H-M   'P 1'
#
loop_
_entity.id
_entity.type
_entity.pdbx_description
1 polymer ?
#
loop_
_entity_poly.entity_id
_entity_poly.type
_entity_poly.pdbx_seq_one_letter_code
_entity_poly.pdbx_strand_id
1 'polypeptide(L)' 'MPTTIQIKVATRERLKRFGHKGESYDDIIDRLMDYFEELDMERLLEERWKRLQREKGDYIPLDKV' A
#
# COMPACT_ATOMS: atom_id res chain seq x y z
N MET A 1 -17.46 -13.02 10.42
CA MET A 1 -17.48 -14.37 9.78
C MET A 1 -16.22 -14.43 8.92
N PRO A 2 -15.28 -15.35 9.16
CA PRO A 2 -13.99 -15.33 8.47
C PRO A 2 -14.16 -15.69 6.99
N THR A 3 -13.47 -14.96 6.12
CA THR A 3 -13.40 -15.24 4.68
C THR A 3 -11.98 -15.65 4.30
N THR A 4 -11.81 -16.30 3.15
CA THR A 4 -10.49 -16.78 2.71
C THR A 4 -9.92 -15.86 1.64
N ILE A 5 -8.74 -15.30 1.90
CA ILE A 5 -7.97 -14.53 0.91
C ILE A 5 -6.83 -15.42 0.41
N GLN A 6 -6.79 -15.67 -0.90
CA GLN A 6 -5.70 -16.44 -1.52
C GLN A 6 -4.48 -15.55 -1.71
N ILE A 7 -3.38 -15.90 -1.03
CA ILE A 7 -2.10 -15.20 -1.13
C ILE A 7 -0.94 -16.19 -1.28
N LYS A 8 0.15 -15.73 -1.90
CA LYS A 8 1.39 -16.52 -1.99
C LYS A 8 1.94 -16.76 -0.58
N VAL A 9 2.55 -17.92 -0.36
CA VAL A 9 3.24 -18.25 0.91
C VAL A 9 4.26 -17.17 1.28
N ALA A 10 5.04 -16.69 0.31
CA ALA A 10 5.99 -15.60 0.52
C ALA A 10 5.33 -14.31 1.03
N THR A 11 4.13 -13.97 0.55
CA THR A 11 3.36 -12.80 1.02
C THR A 11 2.93 -12.99 2.47
N ARG A 12 2.44 -14.19 2.83
CA ARG A 12 2.08 -14.54 4.21
C ARG A 12 3.27 -14.44 5.16
N GLU A 13 4.43 -14.95 4.76
CA GLU A 13 5.67 -14.84 5.57
C GLU A 13 6.15 -13.39 5.71
N ARG A 14 5.91 -12.54 4.72
CA ARG A 14 6.15 -11.10 4.85
C ARG A 14 5.18 -10.45 5.82
N LEU A 15 3.88 -10.78 5.76
CA LEU A 15 2.85 -10.25 6.67
C LEU A 15 3.22 -10.48 8.14
N LYS A 16 3.76 -11.66 8.49
CA LYS A 16 4.23 -11.96 9.86
C LYS A 16 5.24 -10.94 10.40
N ARG A 17 6.06 -10.33 9.54
CA ARG A 17 7.08 -9.35 9.95
C ARG A 17 6.47 -8.02 10.37
N PHE A 18 5.24 -7.74 9.96
CA PHE A 18 4.50 -6.54 10.34
C PHE A 18 3.69 -6.72 11.63
N GLY A 19 3.52 -7.96 12.09
CA GLY A 19 2.70 -8.28 13.25
C GLY A 19 3.45 -8.24 14.58
N HIS A 20 2.71 -7.98 15.64
CA HIS A 20 3.16 -8.08 17.01
C HIS A 20 2.82 -9.44 17.63
N LYS A 21 3.46 -9.78 18.75
CA LYS A 21 3.23 -11.07 19.42
C LYS A 21 1.77 -11.16 19.88
N GLY A 22 1.04 -12.13 19.31
CA GLY A 22 -0.37 -12.38 19.64
C GLY A 22 -1.38 -11.76 18.68
N GLU A 23 -0.95 -10.96 17.70
CA GLU A 23 -1.82 -10.49 16.61
C GLU A 23 -2.14 -11.62 15.63
N SER A 24 -3.39 -11.66 15.16
CA SER A 24 -3.81 -12.48 14.03
C SER A 24 -3.45 -11.79 12.71
N TYR A 25 -3.56 -12.51 11.58
CA TYR A 25 -3.38 -11.87 10.26
C TYR A 25 -4.46 -10.84 9.96
N ASP A 26 -5.66 -11.02 10.49
CA ASP A 26 -6.77 -10.08 10.32
C ASP A 26 -6.42 -8.75 10.99
N ASP A 27 -5.98 -8.80 12.26
CA ASP A 27 -5.55 -7.61 13.02
C ASP A 27 -4.40 -6.85 12.32
N ILE A 28 -3.44 -7.58 11.75
CA ILE A 28 -2.33 -6.97 11.01
C ILE A 28 -2.84 -6.27 9.75
N ILE A 29 -3.77 -6.89 9.02
CA ILE A 29 -4.32 -6.33 7.78
C ILE A 29 -5.16 -5.11 8.09
N ASP A 30 -6.06 -5.18 9.08
CA ASP A 30 -6.90 -4.07 9.51
C ASP A 30 -6.06 -2.87 9.94
N ARG A 31 -5.07 -3.07 10.82
CA ARG A 31 -4.17 -1.99 11.25
C ARG A 31 -3.39 -1.36 10.09
N LEU A 32 -3.00 -2.16 9.11
CA LEU A 32 -2.35 -1.64 7.91
C LEU A 32 -3.33 -0.82 7.05
N MET A 33 -4.57 -1.27 6.90
CA MET A 33 -5.62 -0.54 6.19
C MET A 33 -5.93 0.79 6.88
N ASP A 34 -6.12 0.78 8.21
CA ASP A 34 -6.33 1.99 9.01
C ASP A 34 -5.17 2.98 8.81
N TYR A 35 -3.92 2.51 8.87
CA TYR A 35 -2.75 3.36 8.61
C TYR A 35 -2.76 3.98 7.20
N PHE A 36 -3.19 3.22 6.18
CA PHE A 36 -3.30 3.74 4.82
C PHE A 36 -4.45 4.75 4.68
N GLU A 37 -5.58 4.53 5.34
CA GLU A 37 -6.73 5.43 5.33
C GLU A 37 -6.46 6.72 6.11
N GLU A 38 -5.88 6.63 7.32
CA GLU A 38 -5.55 7.77 8.18
C GLU A 38 -4.49 8.70 7.56
N LEU A 39 -3.59 8.16 6.73
CA LEU A 39 -2.59 8.95 6.02
C LEU A 39 -3.18 9.83 4.89
N ASP A 40 -4.51 9.81 4.67
CA ASP A 40 -5.18 10.47 3.56
C ASP A 40 -4.46 10.14 2.23
N MET A 41 -4.04 8.88 2.11
CA MET A 41 -3.15 8.42 1.02
C MET A 41 -3.79 8.65 -0.34
N GLU A 42 -5.12 8.56 -0.44
CA GLU A 42 -5.84 8.92 -1.66
C GLU A 42 -5.57 10.37 -2.05
N ARG A 43 -5.72 11.32 -1.12
CA ARG A 43 -5.43 12.72 -1.39
C ARG A 43 -3.95 12.95 -1.68
N LEU A 44 -3.05 12.32 -0.93
CA LEU A 44 -1.61 12.48 -1.14
C LEU A 44 -1.17 11.94 -2.51
N LEU A 45 -1.72 10.79 -2.92
CA LEU A 45 -1.50 10.23 -4.26
C LEU A 45 -2.12 11.11 -5.33
N GLU A 46 -3.32 11.65 -5.12
CA GLU A 46 -3.99 12.54 -6.06
C GLU A 46 -3.21 13.86 -6.25
N GLU A 47 -2.74 14.47 -5.16
CA GLU A 47 -1.91 15.67 -5.18
C GLU A 47 -0.58 15.42 -5.91
N ARG A 48 0.09 14.30 -5.59
CA ARG A 48 1.33 13.89 -6.26
C ARG A 48 1.12 13.61 -7.74
N TRP A 49 0.00 12.98 -8.10
CA TRP A 49 -0.37 12.70 -9.48
C TRP A 49 -0.65 13.99 -10.26
N LYS A 50 -1.46 14.90 -9.69
CA LYS A 50 -1.73 16.24 -10.26
C LYS A 50 -0.43 17.01 -10.50
N ARG A 51 0.51 16.95 -9.55
CA ARG A 51 1.84 17.56 -9.69
C ARG A 51 2.65 16.95 -10.84
N LEU A 52 2.72 15.62 -10.91
CA LEU A 52 3.40 14.91 -12.01
C LEU A 52 2.82 15.26 -13.39
N GLN A 53 1.50 15.43 -13.50
CA GLN A 53 0.87 15.85 -14.75
C GLN A 53 1.22 17.29 -15.14
N ARG A 54 1.34 18.21 -14.16
CA ARG A 54 1.76 19.60 -14.42
C ARG A 54 3.22 19.69 -14.89
N GLU A 55 4.08 18.93 -14.24
CA GLU A 55 5.53 18.92 -14.49
C GLU A 55 5.93 17.91 -15.59
N LYS A 56 4.96 17.33 -16.32
CA LYS A 56 5.19 16.26 -17.31
C LYS A 56 6.20 16.63 -18.40
N GLY A 57 6.34 17.93 -18.72
CA GLY A 57 7.32 18.44 -19.68
C GLY A 57 8.77 18.45 -19.18
N ASP A 58 8.98 18.36 -17.87
CA ASP A 58 10.29 18.41 -17.22
C ASP A 58 10.90 17.01 -17.03
N TYR A 59 10.15 15.95 -17.35
CA TYR A 59 10.55 14.56 -17.16
C TYR A 59 10.81 13.83 -18.49
N ILE A 60 11.86 12.99 -18.51
CA ILE A 60 12.16 12.12 -19.65
C ILE A 60 11.26 10.87 -19.57
N PRO A 61 10.55 10.51 -20.64
CA PRO A 61 9.76 9.28 -20.68
C PRO A 61 10.61 8.02 -20.43
N LEU A 62 10.10 7.09 -19.63
CA LEU A 62 10.81 5.85 -19.24
C LEU A 62 11.15 4.94 -20.42
N ASP A 63 10.39 5.01 -21.50
CA ASP A 63 10.62 4.30 -22.77
C ASP A 63 11.78 4.88 -23.59
N LYS A 64 12.34 6.02 -23.17
CA LYS A 64 13.51 6.66 -23.77
C LYS A 64 14.80 6.49 -22.95
N VAL A 65 14.76 5.64 -21.92
CA VAL A 65 15.91 5.27 -21.05
C VAL A 65 16.29 3.82 -21.30
#